data_AF-A0A376TLD5-F1
#
_entry.id   AF-A0A376TLD5-F1
#
_cell.length_a   1.000
_cell.length_b   1.000
_cell.length_c   1.000
_cell.angle_alpha   90.00
_cell.angle_beta   90.00
_cell.angle_gamma   90.00
#
_symmetry.space_group_name_H-M   'P 1'
#
loop_
_entity.id
_entity.type
_entity.pdbx_description
1 polymer ?
#
loop_
_entity_poly.entity_id
_entity_poly.type
_entity_poly.pdbx_seq_one_letter_code
_entity_poly.pdbx_strand_id
1 'polypeptide(L)'
;MADYIKKLKLPGIHLREESRRYYPSGEVTAHLIGFTNVDSQGIEGVEKSFDKWLTGQPGERIVRKDRYGRVIEDISSTDSQAAHNLAFEY
;
A
#
# COMPACT_ATOMS: atom_id res chain seq x y z
N MET A 1 15.99 3.30 6.13
CA MET A 1 16.35 1.87 6.29
C MET A 1 16.30 1.12 4.95
N ALA A 2 15.19 1.22 4.20
CA ALA A 2 15.04 0.58 2.89
C ALA A 2 16.16 0.93 1.89
N ASP A 3 16.58 2.21 1.81
CA ASP A 3 17.68 2.63 0.93
C ASP A 3 19.02 1.96 1.23
N TYR A 4 19.28 1.65 2.50
CA TYR A 4 20.52 1.00 2.91
C TYR A 4 20.54 -0.46 2.44
N ILE A 5 19.42 -1.16 2.57
CA ILE A 5 19.24 -2.54 2.10
C ILE A 5 19.29 -2.61 0.57
N LYS A 6 18.73 -1.61 -0.13
CA LYS A 6 18.82 -1.51 -1.59
C LYS A 6 20.27 -1.38 -2.08
N LYS A 7 21.10 -0.60 -1.37
CA LYS A 7 22.53 -0.41 -1.69
C LYS A 7 23.37 -1.66 -1.48
N LEU A 8 22.97 -2.56 -0.57
CA LEU A 8 23.67 -3.80 -0.27
C LEU A 8 23.55 -4.86 -1.38
N LYS A 9 22.67 -4.66 -2.39
CA LYS A 9 22.50 -5.54 -3.57
C LYS A 9 22.43 -7.03 -3.20
N LEU A 10 21.72 -7.35 -2.12
CA LEU A 10 21.63 -8.71 -1.61
C LEU A 10 20.80 -9.58 -2.57
N PRO A 11 21.35 -10.70 -3.09
CA PRO A 11 20.62 -11.58 -3.98
C PRO A 11 19.42 -12.19 -3.25
N GLY A 12 18.23 -12.09 -3.84
CA GLY A 12 16.98 -12.63 -3.28
C GLY A 12 16.20 -11.67 -2.39
N ILE A 13 16.71 -10.46 -2.10
CA ILE A 13 15.96 -9.43 -1.36
C ILE A 13 15.37 -8.42 -2.34
N HIS A 14 14.05 -8.25 -2.26
CA HIS A 14 13.31 -7.26 -3.03
C HIS A 14 12.58 -6.32 -2.09
N LEU A 15 12.58 -5.03 -2.42
CA LEU A 15 11.80 -4.02 -1.70
C LEU A 15 10.47 -3.85 -2.42
N ARG A 16 9.38 -3.96 -1.67
CA ARG A 16 8.04 -3.57 -2.12
C ARG A 16 7.71 -2.23 -1.45
N GLU A 17 7.29 -1.26 -2.25
CA GLU A 17 6.73 -0.03 -1.70
C GLU A 17 5.33 -0.33 -1.18
N GLU A 18 5.09 -0.01 0.08
CA GLU A 18 3.79 -0.15 0.74
C GLU A 18 3.45 1.20 1.37
N SER A 19 2.21 1.63 1.20
CA SER A 19 1.69 2.82 1.86
C SER A 19 1.26 2.47 3.29
N ARG A 20 1.49 3.40 4.22
CA ARG A 20 0.99 3.30 5.59
C ARG A 20 0.23 4.58 5.92
N ARG A 21 -0.96 4.47 6.52
CA ARG A 21 -1.75 5.63 6.94
C ARG A 21 -1.13 6.32 8.15
N TYR A 22 -1.19 7.65 8.13
CA TYR A 22 -0.74 8.53 9.20
C TYR A 22 -1.90 9.47 9.56
N TYR A 23 -2.28 9.52 10.85
CA TYR A 23 -3.36 10.36 11.36
C TYR A 23 -2.79 11.46 12.27
N PRO A 24 -2.55 12.67 11.75
CA PRO A 24 -1.84 13.73 12.49
C PRO A 24 -2.53 14.18 13.79
N SER A 25 -3.86 14.05 13.86
CA SER A 25 -4.69 14.45 15.00
C SER A 25 -4.86 13.35 16.07
N GLY A 26 -4.30 12.17 15.85
CA GLY A 26 -4.22 11.10 16.85
C GLY A 26 -5.56 10.74 17.51
N GLU A 27 -5.57 10.67 18.84
CA GLU A 27 -6.70 10.19 19.66
C GLU A 27 -7.97 11.02 19.54
N VAL A 28 -7.86 12.32 19.24
CA VAL A 28 -9.00 13.26 19.23
C VAL A 28 -10.00 12.91 18.14
N THR A 29 -9.50 12.37 17.01
CA THR A 29 -10.33 11.98 15.86
C THR A 29 -10.39 10.47 15.66
N ALA A 30 -9.71 9.68 16.51
CA ALA A 30 -9.58 8.23 16.33
C ALA A 30 -10.92 7.48 16.31
N HIS A 31 -11.88 7.87 17.17
CA HIS A 31 -13.23 7.28 17.18
C HIS A 31 -14.05 7.64 15.93
N LEU A 32 -13.79 8.79 15.32
CA LEU A 32 -14.51 9.26 14.14
C LEU A 32 -13.89 8.70 12.85
N ILE A 33 -12.56 8.80 12.73
CA ILE A 33 -11.81 8.31 11.56
C ILE A 33 -11.82 6.78 11.52
N GLY A 34 -11.65 6.12 12.66
CA GLY A 34 -11.45 4.68 12.74
C GLY A 34 -10.03 4.26 12.39
N PHE A 35 -9.85 2.98 12.05
CA PHE A 35 -8.54 2.39 11.75
C PHE A 35 -8.61 1.34 10.64
N THR A 36 -7.45 1.02 10.08
CA THR A 36 -7.26 0.00 9.05
C THR A 36 -6.59 -1.25 9.63
N ASN A 37 -6.79 -2.41 8.99
CA ASN A 37 -6.06 -3.63 9.30
C ASN A 37 -4.64 -3.64 8.68
N VAL A 38 -3.92 -4.75 8.85
CA VAL A 38 -2.56 -4.95 8.28
C VAL A 38 -2.55 -4.95 6.75
N ASP A 39 -3.70 -5.20 6.12
CA ASP A 39 -3.90 -5.19 4.68
C ASP A 39 -4.44 -3.84 4.17
N SER A 40 -4.40 -2.79 5.01
CA SER A 40 -4.88 -1.43 4.70
C SER A 40 -6.37 -1.30 4.39
N GLN A 41 -7.21 -2.26 4.82
CA GLN A 41 -8.66 -2.18 4.69
C GLN A 41 -9.29 -1.50 5.90
N GLY A 42 -10.21 -0.57 5.67
CA GLY A 42 -10.93 0.17 6.71
C GLY A 42 -11.96 -0.72 7.42
N ILE A 43 -11.83 -0.85 8.75
CA ILE A 43 -12.68 -1.74 9.55
C ILE A 43 -13.62 -1.02 10.51
N GLU A 44 -13.38 0.27 10.77
CA GLU A 44 -14.24 1.12 11.60
C GLU A 44 -14.25 2.56 11.09
N GLY A 45 -15.24 3.35 11.52
CA GLY A 45 -15.31 4.80 11.29
C GLY A 45 -15.39 5.18 9.82
N VAL A 46 -14.87 6.36 9.51
CA VAL A 46 -14.75 6.90 8.15
C VAL A 46 -13.92 5.98 7.26
N GLU A 47 -12.85 5.36 7.78
CA GLU A 47 -12.03 4.40 7.02
C GLU A 47 -12.89 3.27 6.43
N LYS A 48 -13.83 2.72 7.19
CA LYS A 48 -14.77 1.70 6.67
C LYS A 48 -15.80 2.29 5.71
N SER A 49 -16.40 3.43 6.06
CA SER A 49 -17.44 4.05 5.24
C SER A 49 -16.93 4.49 3.86
N PHE A 50 -15.67 4.90 3.79
CA PHE A 50 -15.01 5.39 2.59
C PHE A 50 -13.95 4.44 2.04
N ASP A 51 -13.88 3.19 2.51
CA ASP A 51 -12.88 2.20 2.08
C ASP A 51 -12.77 2.13 0.54
N LYS A 52 -13.90 2.07 -0.17
CA LYS A 52 -13.90 2.07 -1.65
C LYS A 52 -13.30 3.33 -2.30
N TRP A 53 -13.46 4.49 -1.67
CA TRP A 53 -12.89 5.76 -2.13
C TRP A 53 -11.39 5.87 -1.80
N LEU A 54 -11.02 5.27 -0.67
CA LEU A 54 -9.74 5.37 0.02
C LEU A 54 -8.75 4.24 -0.32
N THR A 55 -9.19 3.15 -0.92
CA THR A 55 -8.35 1.98 -1.26
C THR A 55 -7.64 2.11 -2.61
N GLY A 56 -8.17 2.93 -3.54
CA GLY A 56 -7.64 3.02 -4.90
C GLY A 56 -7.83 1.72 -5.68
N GLN A 57 -7.04 1.51 -6.74
CA GLN A 57 -6.99 0.22 -7.45
C GLN A 57 -5.57 -0.33 -7.44
N PRO A 58 -5.36 -1.58 -6.98
CA PRO A 58 -4.04 -2.19 -7.00
C PRO A 58 -3.57 -2.38 -8.44
N GLY A 59 -2.28 -2.14 -8.67
CA GLY A 59 -1.65 -2.52 -9.92
C GLY A 59 -1.45 -4.03 -9.98
N GLU A 60 -1.35 -4.56 -11.19
CA GLU A 60 -1.11 -5.99 -11.42
C GLU A 60 0.15 -6.15 -12.27
N ARG A 61 1.01 -7.11 -11.90
CA ARG A 61 2.23 -7.40 -12.67
C ARG A 61 2.35 -8.89 -12.91
N ILE A 62 2.34 -9.28 -14.18
CA ILE A 62 2.53 -10.67 -14.60
C ILE A 62 4.00 -10.87 -14.92
N VAL A 63 4.69 -11.67 -14.11
CA VAL A 63 6.12 -11.96 -14.27
C VAL A 63 6.36 -13.43 -14.62
N ARG A 64 7.29 -13.68 -15.53
CA ARG A 64 7.83 -15.02 -15.78
C ARG A 64 9.00 -15.27 -14.85
N LYS A 65 8.95 -16.37 -14.10
CA LYS A 65 10.01 -16.78 -13.18
C LYS A 65 10.74 -18.03 -13.69
N ASP A 66 12.04 -18.13 -13.43
CA ASP A 66 12.81 -19.35 -13.66
C ASP A 66 12.59 -20.38 -12.54
N ARG A 67 13.19 -21.57 -12.65
CA ARG A 67 13.11 -22.64 -11.63
C ARG A 67 13.69 -22.26 -10.27
N TYR A 68 14.47 -21.19 -10.20
CA TYR A 68 15.09 -20.66 -8.98
C TYR A 68 14.29 -19.47 -8.42
N GLY A 69 13.12 -19.15 -8.99
CA GLY A 69 12.24 -18.07 -8.55
C GLY A 69 12.67 -16.67 -8.99
N ARG A 70 13.72 -16.55 -9.82
CA ARG A 70 14.20 -15.27 -10.35
C ARG A 70 13.27 -14.80 -11.45
N VAL A 71 12.87 -13.53 -11.42
CA VAL A 71 12.08 -12.91 -12.50
C VAL A 71 12.98 -12.74 -13.72
N ILE A 72 12.63 -13.41 -14.82
CA ILE A 72 13.37 -13.37 -16.08
C ILE A 72 12.71 -12.45 -17.11
N GLU A 73 11.41 -12.22 -16.98
CA GLU A 73 10.65 -11.40 -17.93
C GLU A 73 9.41 -10.81 -17.26
N ASP A 74 9.05 -9.61 -17.68
CA ASP A 74 7.83 -8.91 -17.29
C ASP A 74 6.87 -8.95 -18.47
N ILE A 75 5.77 -9.70 -18.33
CA ILE A 75 4.85 -10.03 -19.43
C ILE A 75 3.85 -8.89 -19.63
N SER A 76 3.30 -8.37 -18.54
CA SER A 76 2.39 -7.23 -18.53
C SER A 76 2.36 -6.56 -17.17
N SER A 77 2.22 -5.25 -17.15
CA SER A 77 2.06 -4.45 -15.94
C SER A 77 0.89 -3.49 -16.12
N THR A 78 -0.03 -3.51 -15.17
CA THR A 78 -1.09 -2.51 -14.99
C THR A 78 -0.70 -1.66 -13.80
N ASP A 79 -0.58 -0.35 -14.01
CA ASP A 79 -0.24 0.58 -12.93
C ASP A 79 -1.36 0.66 -11.89
N SER A 80 -0.96 0.82 -10.62
CA SER A 80 -1.91 1.09 -9.55
C SER A 80 -2.52 2.47 -9.70
N GLN A 81 -3.83 2.59 -9.47
CA GLN A 81 -4.47 3.90 -9.34
C GLN A 81 -4.46 4.34 -7.89
N ALA A 82 -3.91 5.53 -7.64
CA ALA A 82 -3.88 6.11 -6.31
C ALA A 82 -5.29 6.32 -5.77
N ALA A 83 -5.46 6.11 -4.47
CA ALA A 83 -6.69 6.43 -3.78
C ALA A 83 -6.97 7.93 -3.81
N HIS A 84 -8.25 8.28 -3.69
CA HIS A 84 -8.64 9.67 -3.57
C HIS A 84 -8.38 10.19 -2.16
N ASN A 85 -8.01 11.46 -2.05
CA ASN A 85 -7.85 12.11 -0.76
C ASN A 85 -9.23 12.44 -0.15
N LEU A 86 -9.34 12.35 1.17
CA LEU A 86 -10.49 12.81 1.93
C LEU A 86 -10.03 13.93 2.87
N ALA A 87 -10.59 15.14 2.70
CA ALA A 87 -10.36 16.25 3.60
C ALA A 87 -11.62 16.50 4.43
N PHE A 88 -11.46 16.59 5.75
CA PHE A 88 -12.52 17.05 6.64
C PHE A 88 -12.43 18.56 6.74
N GLU A 89 -13.50 19.27 6.33
CA GLU A 89 -13.66 20.69 6.68
C GLU A 89 -14.14 20.82 8.12
N TYR A 90 -13.66 21.87 8.81
CA TYR A 90 -14.03 22.24 10.18
C TYR A 90 -15.23 23.20 10.18
#